data_AF-A0A517VMR6-F1
#
_entry.id   AF-A0A517VMR6-F1
#
_cell.length_a   1.000
_cell.length_b   1.000
_cell.length_c   1.000
_cell.angle_alpha   90.00
_cell.angle_beta   90.00
_cell.angle_gamma   90.00
#
_symmetry.space_group_name_H-M   'P 1'
#
loop_
_entity.id
_entity.type
_entity.pdbx_description
1 polymer ?
#
loop_
_entity_poly.entity_id
_entity_poly.type
_entity_poly.pdbx_seq_one_letter_code
_entity_poly.pdbx_strand_id
1 'polypeptide(L)'
;MQVRTPKNTKDLDQQIVQEWRDLGNEWPTQLWKIARWALQSGRAEYSNNAQEKMLARRIGASLREEYYRDLQGRRVRKKHCYPVITESPTGLKKQQFFWCDLETADPDEVRASVQYRRGQIVSDAVQLKTDVDSYNDNNKAGVEIELGLDLSIDVDERMQDTEYRPTPPPEE
;
A
#
# COMPACT_ATOMS: atom_id res chain seq x y z
N MET A 1 39.38 8.14 -7.54
CA MET A 1 38.11 7.90 -6.82
C MET A 1 37.71 6.45 -7.04
N GLN A 2 37.61 5.64 -5.99
CA GLN A 2 37.07 4.28 -6.12
C GLN A 2 35.56 4.38 -6.34
N VAL A 3 35.08 3.99 -7.52
CA VAL A 3 33.64 3.88 -7.81
C VAL A 3 33.11 2.74 -6.95
N ARG A 4 32.31 3.05 -5.94
CA ARG A 4 31.64 2.03 -5.12
C ARG A 4 30.55 1.37 -5.96
N THR A 5 30.77 0.12 -6.36
CA THR A 5 29.71 -0.70 -6.96
C THR A 5 28.57 -0.86 -5.96
N PRO A 6 27.31 -0.54 -6.33
CA PRO A 6 26.18 -0.65 -5.42
C PRO A 6 25.98 -2.11 -5.00
N LYS A 7 25.76 -2.33 -3.70
CA LYS A 7 25.65 -3.68 -3.12
C LYS A 7 24.24 -4.26 -3.23
N ASN A 8 23.23 -3.41 -3.43
CA ASN A 8 21.83 -3.79 -3.61
C ASN A 8 21.08 -2.75 -4.47
N THR A 9 19.83 -3.06 -4.86
CA THR A 9 19.00 -2.17 -5.71
C THR A 9 18.72 -0.80 -5.09
N LYS A 10 18.51 -0.72 -3.76
CA LYS A 10 18.28 0.57 -3.09
C LYS A 10 19.52 1.45 -3.14
N ASP A 11 20.71 0.87 -3.01
CA ASP A 11 21.97 1.62 -3.12
C ASP A 11 22.17 2.16 -4.54
N LEU A 12 21.80 1.38 -5.57
CA LEU A 12 21.81 1.82 -6.97
C LEU A 12 20.80 2.96 -7.20
N ASP A 13 19.58 2.83 -6.69
CA ASP A 13 18.54 3.87 -6.83
C ASP A 13 19.00 5.20 -6.19
N GLN A 14 19.65 5.14 -5.03
CA GLN A 14 20.23 6.31 -4.38
C GLN A 14 21.40 6.92 -5.19
N GLN A 15 22.25 6.09 -5.80
CA GLN A 15 23.32 6.55 -6.70
C GLN A 15 22.75 7.27 -7.94
N ILE A 16 21.70 6.71 -8.55
CA ILE A 16 21.01 7.32 -9.70
C ILE A 16 20.44 8.70 -9.31
N VAL A 17 19.81 8.82 -8.14
CA VAL A 17 19.28 10.10 -7.66
C VAL A 17 20.40 11.10 -7.42
N GLN A 18 21.53 10.67 -6.83
CA GLN A 18 22.67 11.56 -6.59
C GLN A 18 23.29 12.04 -7.91
N GLU A 19 23.49 11.14 -8.88
CA GLU A 19 24.05 11.50 -10.18
C GLU A 19 23.14 12.44 -10.98
N TRP A 20 21.81 12.24 -10.90
CA TRP A 20 20.84 13.18 -11.46
C TRP A 20 21.05 14.60 -10.91
N ARG A 21 21.32 14.73 -9.61
CA ARG A 21 21.59 16.02 -8.94
C ARG A 21 22.96 16.58 -9.33
N ASP A 22 23.99 15.75 -9.40
CA ASP A 22 25.35 16.17 -9.74
C ASP A 22 25.47 16.69 -11.17
N LEU A 23 24.61 16.22 -12.08
CA LEU A 23 24.48 16.73 -13.45
C LEU A 23 23.74 18.08 -13.53
N GLY A 24 23.30 18.64 -12.40
CA GLY A 24 22.61 19.93 -12.36
C GLY A 24 21.19 19.89 -12.94
N ASN A 25 20.57 18.70 -13.02
CA ASN A 25 19.18 18.58 -13.45
C ASN A 25 18.23 19.25 -12.44
N GLU A 26 17.03 19.58 -12.91
CA GLU A 26 15.95 20.16 -12.09
C GLU A 26 15.74 19.36 -10.79
N TRP A 27 15.74 20.07 -9.66
CA TRP A 27 15.46 19.53 -8.34
C TRP A 27 14.80 20.62 -7.46
N PRO A 28 13.69 20.32 -6.76
CA PRO A 28 12.95 19.06 -6.71
C PRO A 28 12.28 18.71 -8.05
N THR A 29 12.07 17.43 -8.32
CA THR A 29 11.46 16.97 -9.59
C THR A 29 10.61 15.72 -9.43
N GLN A 30 9.90 15.33 -10.48
CA GLN A 30 9.07 14.13 -10.49
C GLN A 30 9.95 12.88 -10.71
N LEU A 31 9.80 11.86 -9.87
CA LEU A 31 10.64 10.65 -9.90
C LEU A 31 10.64 9.91 -11.25
N TRP A 32 9.55 10.00 -12.03
CA TRP A 32 9.50 9.37 -13.35
C TRP A 32 10.48 10.00 -14.35
N LYS A 33 10.82 11.30 -14.20
CA LYS A 33 11.83 11.96 -15.05
C LYS A 33 13.21 11.35 -14.80
N ILE A 34 13.56 11.15 -13.53
CA ILE A 34 14.80 10.51 -13.10
C ILE A 34 14.85 9.06 -13.59
N ALA A 35 13.77 8.30 -13.39
CA ALA A 35 13.67 6.92 -13.85
C ALA A 35 13.80 6.80 -15.38
N ARG A 36 13.11 7.66 -16.14
CA ARG A 36 13.22 7.71 -17.60
C ARG A 36 14.65 7.97 -18.04
N TRP A 37 15.32 8.95 -17.44
CA TRP A 37 16.72 9.25 -17.74
C TRP A 37 17.65 8.10 -17.37
N ALA A 38 17.46 7.48 -16.22
CA ALA A 38 18.28 6.34 -15.79
C ALA A 38 18.20 5.16 -16.77
N LEU A 39 17.00 4.88 -17.29
CA LEU A 39 16.80 3.86 -18.33
C LEU A 39 17.42 4.27 -19.68
N GLN A 40 17.14 5.50 -20.14
CA GLN A 40 17.63 5.99 -21.43
C GLN A 40 19.16 6.09 -21.48
N SER A 41 19.78 6.33 -20.33
CA SER A 41 21.22 6.49 -20.20
C SER A 41 21.95 5.22 -19.76
N GLY A 42 21.26 4.07 -19.70
CA GLY A 42 21.83 2.75 -19.38
C GLY A 42 22.26 2.57 -17.93
N ARG A 43 21.84 3.45 -17.01
CA ARG A 43 22.16 3.40 -15.57
C ARG A 43 21.29 2.43 -14.80
N ALA A 44 20.13 2.09 -15.36
CA ALA A 44 19.23 1.08 -14.83
C ALA A 44 18.68 0.24 -15.98
N GLU A 45 18.46 -1.04 -15.73
CA GLU A 45 17.73 -1.94 -16.62
C GLU A 45 16.53 -2.54 -15.88
N TYR A 46 15.40 -2.66 -16.58
CA TYR A 46 14.29 -3.47 -16.10
C TYR A 46 14.57 -4.93 -16.44
N SER A 47 14.91 -5.74 -15.44
CA SER A 47 14.90 -7.19 -15.61
C SER A 47 13.49 -7.70 -15.93
N ASN A 48 13.38 -8.82 -16.66
CA ASN A 48 12.08 -9.48 -16.89
C ASN A 48 11.35 -9.75 -15.56
N ASN A 49 12.09 -10.08 -14.49
CA ASN A 49 11.54 -10.23 -13.15
C ASN A 49 10.89 -8.95 -12.61
N ALA A 50 11.44 -7.78 -12.92
CA ALA A 50 10.85 -6.51 -12.53
C ALA A 50 9.54 -6.22 -13.30
N GLN A 51 9.47 -6.58 -14.59
CA GLN A 51 8.23 -6.47 -15.38
C GLN A 51 7.14 -7.41 -14.85
N GLU A 52 7.48 -8.67 -14.55
CA GLU A 52 6.57 -9.64 -13.92
C GLU A 52 6.05 -9.13 -12.57
N LYS A 53 6.93 -8.60 -11.71
CA LYS A 53 6.54 -8.01 -10.42
C LYS A 53 5.62 -6.80 -10.57
N MET A 54 5.89 -5.93 -11.54
CA MET A 54 5.01 -4.78 -11.83
C MET A 54 3.63 -5.26 -12.30
N LEU A 55 3.58 -6.25 -13.20
CA LEU A 55 2.33 -6.83 -13.66
C LEU A 55 1.57 -7.50 -12.52
N ALA A 56 2.23 -8.30 -11.69
CA ALA A 56 1.64 -8.95 -10.52
C ALA A 56 1.08 -7.91 -9.53
N ARG A 57 1.79 -6.80 -9.30
CA ARG A 57 1.30 -5.69 -8.46
C ARG A 57 0.04 -5.06 -9.04
N ARG A 58 0.00 -4.84 -10.36
CA ARG A 58 -1.17 -4.29 -11.07
C ARG A 58 -2.36 -5.25 -11.00
N ILE A 59 -2.16 -6.54 -11.30
CA ILE A 59 -3.21 -7.57 -11.17
C ILE A 59 -3.74 -7.59 -9.74
N GLY A 60 -2.85 -7.62 -8.74
CA GLY A 60 -3.26 -7.58 -7.34
C GLY A 60 -4.03 -6.31 -6.96
N ALA A 61 -3.75 -5.16 -7.57
CA ALA A 61 -4.56 -3.96 -7.39
C ALA A 61 -5.98 -4.18 -7.93
N SER A 62 -6.11 -4.68 -9.16
CA SER A 62 -7.40 -4.97 -9.78
C SER A 62 -8.23 -6.01 -9.02
N LEU A 63 -7.61 -7.03 -8.44
CA LEU A 63 -8.32 -8.03 -7.61
C LEU A 63 -9.01 -7.39 -6.39
N ARG A 64 -8.51 -6.28 -5.87
CA ARG A 64 -9.13 -5.55 -4.74
C ARG A 64 -10.34 -4.72 -5.15
N GLU A 65 -10.53 -4.51 -6.45
CA GLU A 65 -11.61 -3.69 -7.01
C GLU A 65 -12.82 -4.54 -7.42
N GLU A 66 -12.72 -5.86 -7.35
CA GLU A 66 -13.84 -6.77 -7.58
C GLU A 66 -14.73 -6.86 -6.33
N TYR A 67 -15.99 -6.49 -6.49
CA TYR A 67 -17.01 -6.56 -5.44
C TYR A 67 -18.23 -7.32 -5.94
N TYR A 68 -18.90 -8.03 -5.03
CA TYR A 68 -20.22 -8.61 -5.23
C TYR A 68 -21.19 -8.06 -4.20
N ARG A 69 -22.49 -8.25 -4.42
CA ARG A 69 -23.52 -8.03 -3.41
C ARG A 69 -23.87 -9.37 -2.78
N ASP A 70 -23.78 -9.46 -1.47
CA ASP A 70 -24.21 -10.67 -0.76
C ASP A 70 -25.73 -10.73 -0.59
N LEU A 71 -26.22 -11.81 0.02
CA LEU A 71 -27.65 -12.02 0.26
C LEU A 71 -28.29 -10.96 1.17
N GLN A 72 -27.49 -10.23 1.95
CA GLN A 72 -27.93 -9.14 2.81
C GLN A 72 -27.83 -7.78 2.10
N GLY A 73 -27.42 -7.75 0.82
CA GLY A 73 -27.27 -6.54 0.02
C GLY A 73 -25.95 -5.78 0.23
N ARG A 74 -25.06 -6.28 1.11
CA ARG A 74 -23.78 -5.62 1.43
C ARG A 74 -22.86 -5.70 0.23
N ARG A 75 -22.13 -4.63 -0.03
CA ARG A 75 -21.07 -4.60 -1.05
C ARG A 75 -19.80 -5.22 -0.47
N VAL A 76 -19.50 -6.46 -0.84
CA VAL A 76 -18.40 -7.25 -0.28
C VAL A 76 -17.28 -7.37 -1.31
N ARG A 77 -16.03 -7.10 -0.88
CA ARG A 77 -14.86 -7.36 -1.72
C ARG A 77 -14.71 -8.87 -1.91
N LYS A 78 -14.63 -9.29 -3.17
CA LYS A 78 -14.60 -10.71 -3.53
C LYS A 78 -13.26 -11.38 -3.24
N LYS A 79 -12.15 -10.74 -3.62
CA LYS A 79 -10.81 -11.33 -3.53
C LYS A 79 -9.99 -10.75 -2.38
N HIS A 80 -9.34 -11.62 -1.62
CA HIS A 80 -8.50 -11.24 -0.48
C HIS A 80 -7.10 -11.84 -0.58
N CYS A 81 -6.11 -11.12 -0.06
CA CYS A 81 -4.71 -11.53 -0.07
C CYS A 81 -4.30 -12.00 1.31
N TYR A 82 -3.49 -13.06 1.39
CA TYR A 82 -2.95 -13.57 2.65
C TYR A 82 -1.52 -14.12 2.45
N PRO A 83 -0.66 -13.99 3.47
CA PRO A 83 0.69 -14.53 3.43
C PRO A 83 0.67 -16.03 3.73
N VAL A 84 1.49 -16.78 3.01
CA VAL A 84 1.79 -18.20 3.26
C VAL A 84 3.29 -18.34 3.39
N ILE A 85 3.75 -19.03 4.43
CA ILE A 85 5.16 -19.38 4.57
C ILE A 85 5.39 -20.66 3.76
N THR A 86 6.16 -20.56 2.69
CA THR A 86 6.57 -21.70 1.87
C THR A 86 8.04 -22.03 2.12
N GLU A 87 8.38 -23.31 2.05
CA GLU A 87 9.76 -23.77 2.19
C GLU A 87 10.33 -24.07 0.82
N SER A 88 11.50 -23.50 0.52
CA SER A 88 12.23 -23.83 -0.70
C SER A 88 12.86 -25.23 -0.59
N PRO A 89 13.25 -25.85 -1.72
CA PRO A 89 13.96 -27.14 -1.70
C PRO A 89 15.26 -27.14 -0.87
N THR A 90 15.82 -25.97 -0.58
CA THR A 90 17.01 -25.80 0.25
C THR A 90 16.69 -25.57 1.74
N GLY A 91 15.43 -25.76 2.17
CA GLY A 91 14.98 -25.55 3.55
C GLY A 91 14.77 -24.08 3.95
N LEU A 92 14.98 -23.14 3.04
CA LEU A 92 14.80 -21.72 3.34
C LEU A 92 13.31 -21.38 3.31
N LYS A 93 12.78 -20.91 4.44
CA LYS A 93 11.40 -20.40 4.55
C LYS A 93 11.29 -19.02 3.88
N LYS A 94 10.28 -18.86 3.04
CA LYS A 94 9.95 -17.62 2.34
C LYS A 94 8.48 -17.31 2.53
N GLN A 95 8.18 -16.04 2.77
CA GLN A 95 6.80 -15.58 2.75
C GLN A 95 6.38 -15.30 1.30
N GLN A 96 5.28 -15.90 0.87
CA GLN A 96 4.64 -15.65 -0.40
C GLN A 96 3.21 -15.15 -0.17
N PHE A 97 2.65 -14.44 -1.14
CA PHE A 97 1.30 -13.90 -1.04
C PHE A 97 0.37 -14.64 -1.98
N PHE A 98 -0.69 -15.19 -1.42
CA PHE A 98 -1.74 -15.90 -2.13
C PHE A 98 -3.02 -15.08 -2.12
N TRP A 99 -3.92 -15.40 -3.05
CA TRP A 99 -5.22 -14.76 -3.19
C TRP A 99 -6.31 -15.80 -3.10
N CYS A 100 -7.35 -15.52 -2.32
CA CYS A 100 -8.53 -16.35 -2.20
C CYS A 100 -9.78 -15.58 -2.62
N ASP A 101 -10.81 -16.31 -3.03
CA ASP A 101 -12.14 -15.80 -3.35
C ASP A 101 -13.08 -16.09 -2.18
N LEU A 102 -13.67 -15.05 -1.58
CA LEU A 102 -14.51 -15.20 -0.40
C LEU A 102 -15.72 -16.12 -0.62
N GLU A 103 -16.21 -16.27 -1.86
CA GLU A 103 -17.34 -17.16 -2.16
C GLU A 103 -16.95 -18.65 -2.19
N THR A 104 -15.68 -18.98 -2.44
CA THR A 104 -15.23 -20.36 -2.68
C THR A 104 -14.03 -20.81 -1.83
N ALA A 105 -13.43 -19.91 -1.05
CA ALA A 105 -12.23 -20.17 -0.28
C ALA A 105 -12.48 -21.06 0.93
N ASP A 106 -11.43 -21.75 1.37
CA ASP A 106 -11.46 -22.50 2.62
C ASP A 106 -11.52 -21.53 3.83
N PRO A 107 -12.24 -21.86 4.91
CA PRO A 107 -12.31 -21.03 6.12
C PRO A 107 -10.95 -20.61 6.70
N ASP A 108 -9.90 -21.44 6.57
CA ASP A 108 -8.56 -21.12 7.05
C ASP A 108 -7.89 -20.02 6.20
N GLU A 109 -8.10 -20.05 4.89
CA GLU A 109 -7.63 -19.01 3.96
C GLU A 109 -8.34 -17.68 4.23
N VAL A 110 -9.66 -17.73 4.43
CA VAL A 110 -10.46 -16.56 4.81
C VAL A 110 -9.95 -15.98 6.12
N ARG A 111 -9.75 -16.81 7.15
CA ARG A 111 -9.24 -16.37 8.46
C ARG A 111 -7.85 -15.73 8.34
N ALA A 112 -6.94 -16.34 7.59
CA ALA A 112 -5.60 -15.81 7.34
C ALA A 112 -5.67 -14.45 6.64
N SER A 113 -6.55 -14.29 5.66
CA SER A 113 -6.70 -13.03 4.92
C SER A 113 -7.27 -11.89 5.78
N VAL A 114 -8.25 -12.20 6.64
CA VAL A 114 -8.83 -11.21 7.58
C VAL A 114 -7.79 -10.79 8.61
N GLN A 115 -7.05 -11.74 9.19
CA GLN A 115 -5.99 -11.41 10.15
C GLN A 115 -4.86 -10.60 9.51
N TYR A 116 -4.48 -10.94 8.28
CA TYR A 116 -3.49 -10.16 7.54
C TYR A 116 -3.96 -8.72 7.32
N ARG A 117 -5.20 -8.53 6.85
CA ARG A 117 -5.76 -7.20 6.61
C ARG A 117 -5.88 -6.38 7.90
N ARG A 118 -6.28 -7.02 9.00
CA ARG A 118 -6.28 -6.41 10.33
C ARG A 118 -4.88 -5.96 10.74
N GLY A 119 -3.86 -6.79 10.52
CA GLY A 119 -2.46 -6.44 10.78
C GLY A 119 -2.00 -5.22 9.97
N GLN A 120 -2.44 -5.08 8.72
CA GLN A 120 -2.16 -3.88 7.91
C GLN A 120 -2.77 -2.62 8.53
N ILE A 121 -4.04 -2.69 8.95
CA ILE A 121 -4.73 -1.56 9.61
C ILE A 121 -3.99 -1.14 10.89
N VAL A 122 -3.58 -2.11 11.71
CA VAL A 122 -2.79 -1.84 12.93
C VAL A 122 -1.45 -1.21 12.59
N SER A 123 -0.76 -1.70 11.54
CA SER A 123 0.54 -1.15 11.13
C SER A 123 0.41 0.31 10.71
N ASP A 124 -0.63 0.65 9.93
CA ASP A 124 -0.90 2.01 9.51
C ASP A 124 -1.25 2.92 10.71
N ALA A 125 -2.07 2.42 11.65
CA ALA A 125 -2.42 3.14 12.88
C ALA A 125 -1.21 3.43 13.78
N VAL A 126 -0.30 2.46 13.92
CA VAL A 126 0.96 2.64 14.69
C VAL A 126 1.85 3.69 14.06
N GLN A 127 2.01 3.68 12.73
CA GLN A 127 2.80 4.69 12.04
C GLN A 127 2.18 6.07 12.22
N LEU A 128 0.86 6.20 11.99
CA LEU A 128 0.15 7.46 12.14
C LEU A 128 0.27 8.03 13.57
N LYS A 129 0.15 7.18 14.59
CA LYS A 129 0.37 7.61 15.98
C LYS A 129 1.80 8.08 16.22
N THR A 130 2.78 7.34 15.73
CA THR A 130 4.19 7.71 15.87
C THR A 130 4.46 9.08 15.24
N ASP A 131 3.88 9.34 14.08
CA ASP A 131 4.01 10.61 13.37
C ASP A 131 3.35 11.77 14.13
N VAL A 132 2.14 11.57 14.69
CA VAL A 132 1.43 12.58 15.48
C VAL A 132 2.13 12.85 16.81
N ASP A 133 2.56 11.81 17.53
CA ASP A 133 3.31 11.96 18.78
C ASP A 133 4.60 12.75 18.51
N SER A 134 5.35 12.38 17.47
CA SER A 134 6.55 13.11 17.07
C SER A 134 6.26 14.55 16.69
N TYR A 135 5.18 14.82 15.97
CA TYR A 135 4.78 16.19 15.65
C TYR A 135 4.48 16.97 16.93
N ASN A 136 3.64 16.44 17.82
CA ASN A 136 3.22 17.10 19.06
C ASN A 136 4.42 17.41 19.97
N ASP A 137 5.33 16.46 20.16
CA ASP A 137 6.55 16.62 20.96
C ASP A 137 7.49 17.71 20.42
N ASN A 138 7.45 17.96 19.10
CA ASN A 138 8.34 18.90 18.42
C ASN A 138 7.60 20.15 17.91
N ASN A 139 6.32 20.31 18.25
CA ASN A 139 5.49 21.32 17.63
C ASN A 139 5.87 22.72 18.12
N LYS A 140 6.33 23.58 17.19
CA LYS A 140 6.65 24.99 17.48
C LYS A 140 5.42 25.90 17.55
N ALA A 141 4.28 25.45 17.01
CA ALA A 141 3.04 26.21 17.00
C ALA A 141 2.25 26.11 18.33
N GLY A 142 2.63 25.18 19.23
CA GLY A 142 1.99 25.01 20.53
C GLY A 142 0.55 24.48 20.48
N VAL A 143 0.11 23.95 19.33
CA VAL A 143 -1.22 23.36 19.15
C VAL A 143 -1.07 21.84 19.04
N GLU A 144 -1.57 21.13 20.04
CA GLU A 144 -1.54 19.67 20.05
C GLU A 144 -2.62 19.10 19.11
N ILE A 145 -2.27 18.06 18.36
CA ILE A 145 -3.21 17.31 17.55
C ILE A 145 -3.63 16.06 18.33
N GLU A 146 -4.92 15.96 18.66
CA GLU A 146 -5.49 14.75 19.23
C GLU A 146 -5.76 13.71 18.14
N LEU A 147 -5.35 12.46 18.38
CA LEU A 147 -5.58 11.33 17.48
C LEU A 147 -6.33 10.20 18.21
N GLY A 148 -7.59 9.99 17.83
CA GLY A 148 -8.37 8.82 18.21
C GLY A 148 -8.02 7.61 17.31
N LEU A 149 -7.73 6.46 17.93
CA LEU A 149 -7.51 5.19 17.21
C LEU A 149 -8.60 4.14 17.48
N ASP A 150 -9.61 4.48 18.30
CA ASP A 150 -10.84 3.70 18.37
C ASP A 150 -11.72 4.10 17.17
N LEU A 151 -11.76 3.21 16.18
CA LEU A 151 -12.46 3.43 14.92
C LEU A 151 -13.90 2.89 14.92
N SER A 152 -14.42 2.47 16.08
CA SER A 152 -15.74 1.82 16.15
C SER A 152 -16.85 2.73 15.60
N ILE A 153 -16.86 3.99 16.04
CA ILE A 153 -17.82 5.01 15.56
C ILE A 153 -17.62 5.30 14.07
N ASP A 154 -16.38 5.51 13.62
CA ASP A 154 -16.08 5.79 12.21
C ASP A 154 -16.53 4.66 11.27
N VAL A 155 -16.39 3.40 11.73
CA VAL A 155 -16.84 2.22 10.98
C VAL A 155 -18.37 2.19 10.93
N ASP A 156 -19.04 2.40 12.06
CA ASP A 156 -20.50 2.40 12.13
C ASP A 156 -21.10 3.51 11.25
N GLU A 157 -20.55 4.72 11.30
CA GLU A 157 -20.96 5.84 10.44
C GLU A 157 -20.80 5.54 8.96
N ARG A 158 -19.69 4.91 8.54
CA ARG A 158 -19.48 4.52 7.14
C ARG A 158 -20.34 3.34 6.68
N MET A 159 -20.82 2.54 7.62
CA MET A 159 -21.75 1.43 7.34
C MET A 159 -23.20 1.91 7.24
N GLN A 160 -23.54 3.06 7.81
CA GLN A 160 -24.83 3.71 7.60
C GLN A 160 -24.91 4.26 6.17
N ASP A 161 -25.92 3.81 5.43
CA ASP A 161 -26.11 4.11 4.00
C ASP A 161 -26.17 5.63 3.78
N THR A 162 -25.35 6.16 2.86
CA THR A 162 -25.37 7.57 2.42
C THR A 162 -26.56 7.86 1.51
N GLU A 163 -27.76 7.37 1.84
CA GLU A 163 -28.98 7.80 1.16
C GLU A 163 -29.31 9.23 1.58
N TYR A 164 -28.78 10.20 0.83
CA TYR A 164 -29.36 11.53 0.80
C TYR A 164 -30.78 11.41 0.24
N ARG A 165 -31.79 11.45 1.11
CA ARG A 165 -33.16 11.75 0.71
C ARG A 165 -33.24 13.27 0.52
N PRO A 166 -33.35 13.80 -0.71
CA PRO A 166 -33.65 15.22 -0.87
C PRO A 166 -34.94 15.51 -0.13
N THR A 167 -34.91 16.45 0.81
CA THR A 167 -36.12 17.00 1.39
C THR A 167 -36.97 17.57 0.25
N PRO A 168 -38.24 17.17 0.10
CA PRO A 168 -39.11 17.83 -0.86
C PRO A 168 -39.16 19.32 -0.52
N PRO A 169 -39.15 20.22 -1.52
CA PRO A 169 -39.24 21.65 -1.28
C PRO A 169 -40.49 21.96 -0.43
N PRO A 170 -40.44 22.98 0.44
CA PRO A 170 -41.59 23.39 1.23
C PRO A 170 -42.78 23.65 0.31
N GLU A 171 -43.94 23.07 0.62
CA GLU A 171 -45.19 23.40 -0.09
C GLU A 171 -45.53 24.87 0.20
N GLU A 172 -45.66 25.68 -0.87
CA GLU A 172 -46.10 27.08 -0.83
C GLU A 172 -47.60 27.21 -0.50
#